data_AF-A0A0Q5L9D9-F1
#
_entry.id   AF-A0A0Q5L9D9-F1
#
_cell.length_a   1.000
_cell.length_b   1.000
_cell.length_c   1.000
_cell.angle_alpha   90.00
_cell.angle_beta   90.00
_cell.angle_gamma   90.00
#
_symmetry.space_group_name_H-M   'P 1'
#
loop_
_entity.id
_entity.type
_entity.pdbx_description
1 polymer ?
#
loop_
_entity_poly.entity_id
_entity_poly.type
_entity_poly.pdbx_seq_one_letter_code
_entity_poly.pdbx_strand_id
1 'polypeptide(L)' 'MLGRMILWLVVVAILFSATLVLALAMGPLKTAANVGTIRAFAAVQYLAAVLLAGARALGKA' A
#
# COMPACT_ATOMS: atom_id res chain seq x y z
N MET A 1 -9.35 -0.11 22.39
CA MET A 1 -9.61 1.03 21.48
C MET A 1 -8.36 1.43 20.69
N LEU A 2 -7.21 1.61 21.35
CA LEU A 2 -5.92 1.97 20.74
C LEU A 2 -5.45 1.02 19.62
N GLY A 3 -5.48 -0.31 19.83
CA GLY A 3 -5.06 -1.28 18.81
C GLY A 3 -5.88 -1.24 17.51
N ARG A 4 -7.17 -0.87 17.62
CA ARG A 4 -8.04 -0.68 16.45
C ARG A 4 -7.60 0.53 15.64
N MET A 5 -7.23 1.62 16.30
CA MET A 5 -6.76 2.84 15.63
C MET A 5 -5.40 2.63 14.98
N ILE A 6 -4.48 1.91 15.63
CA ILE A 6 -3.15 1.61 15.08
C ILE A 6 -3.26 0.82 13.77
N LEU A 7 -4.11 -0.19 13.69
CA LEU A 7 -4.27 -0.98 12.46
C LEU A 7 -4.76 -0.12 11.28
N TRP A 8 -5.73 0.76 11.51
CA TRP A 8 -6.19 1.68 10.47
C TRP A 8 -5.12 2.70 10.07
N LEU A 9 -4.32 3.20 11.01
CA LEU A 9 -3.16 4.04 10.70
C LEU A 9 -2.15 3.31 9.83
N VAL A 10 -1.88 2.03 10.10
CA VAL A 10 -1.01 1.19 9.26
C VAL A 10 -1.59 1.03 7.86
N VAL A 11 -2.89 0.73 7.72
CA VAL A 11 -3.55 0.65 6.41
C VAL A 11 -3.39 1.96 5.63
N VAL A 12 -3.67 3.10 6.26
CA VAL A 12 -3.53 4.42 5.63
C VAL A 12 -2.08 4.69 5.23
N ALA A 13 -1.11 4.35 6.09
CA ALA A 13 0.31 4.53 5.79
C ALA A 13 0.75 3.70 4.58
N ILE A 14 0.30 2.45 4.49
CA ILE A 14 0.58 1.57 3.34
C ILE A 14 -0.05 2.15 2.06
N LEU A 15 -1.32 2.55 2.10
CA LEU A 15 -2.01 3.14 0.95
C LEU A 15 -1.31 4.41 0.46
N PHE A 16 -0.91 5.28 1.38
CA PHE A 16 -0.19 6.51 1.06
C PHE A 16 1.18 6.21 0.43
N SER A 17 1.94 5.29 1.01
CA SER A 17 3.24 4.87 0.49
C SER A 17 3.12 4.27 -0.92
N ALA A 18 2.19 3.33 -1.12
CA ALA A 18 1.93 2.71 -2.40
C ALA A 18 1.56 3.75 -3.47
N THR A 19 0.72 4.73 -3.10
CA THR A 19 0.29 5.81 -3.99
C THR A 19 1.47 6.70 -4.39
N LEU A 20 2.34 7.08 -3.45
CA LEU A 20 3.53 7.87 -3.75
C LEU A 20 4.49 7.12 -4.68
N VAL A 21 4.78 5.85 -4.37
CA VAL A 21 5.66 5.03 -5.21
C VAL A 21 5.08 4.88 -6.62
N LEU A 22 3.78 4.63 -6.74
CA LEU A 22 3.12 4.51 -8.03
C LEU A 22 3.11 5.83 -8.80
N ALA A 23 2.83 6.95 -8.14
CA ALA A 23 2.88 8.28 -8.74
C ALA A 23 4.27 8.61 -9.26
N LEU A 24 5.33 8.28 -8.51
CA LEU A 24 6.71 8.42 -8.96
C LEU A 24 7.01 7.53 -10.17
N ALA A 25 6.53 6.28 -10.16
CA ALA A 25 6.70 5.32 -11.27
C ALA A 25 5.88 5.65 -12.53
N MET A 26 4.86 6.50 -12.42
CA MET A 26 4.07 7.01 -13.55
C MET A 26 4.59 8.38 -14.03
N GLY A 27 5.22 9.16 -13.15
CA GLY A 27 5.78 10.47 -13.46
C GLY A 27 7.30 10.41 -13.66
N PRO A 28 8.10 10.92 -12.69
CA PRO A 28 9.54 11.15 -12.85
C PRO A 28 10.36 9.88 -13.12
N LEU A 29 9.93 8.71 -12.64
CA LEU A 29 10.66 7.44 -12.79
C LEU A 29 10.11 6.56 -13.92
N LYS A 30 9.22 7.09 -14.77
CA LYS A 30 8.53 6.28 -15.81
C LYS A 30 9.47 5.63 -16.82
N THR A 31 10.68 6.15 -16.98
CA THR A 31 11.73 5.65 -17.89
C THR A 31 12.82 4.86 -17.18
N ALA A 32 12.73 4.67 -15.86
CA ALA A 32 13.71 3.89 -15.11
C ALA A 32 13.70 2.43 -15.61
N ALA A 33 14.88 1.82 -15.73
CA ALA A 33 15.04 0.45 -16.25
C ALA A 33 14.22 -0.59 -15.47
N ASN A 34 13.95 -0.32 -14.20
CA ASN A 34 13.21 -1.17 -13.27
C ASN A 34 11.78 -0.66 -12.96
N VAL A 35 11.21 0.24 -13.78
CA VAL A 35 9.88 0.82 -13.53
C VAL A 35 8.78 -0.24 -13.38
N GLY A 36 8.87 -1.36 -14.12
CA GLY A 36 7.94 -2.48 -13.99
C GLY A 36 7.98 -3.10 -12.60
N THR A 37 9.19 -3.32 -12.06
CA THR A 37 9.41 -3.83 -10.70
C THR A 37 8.86 -2.86 -9.66
N ILE A 38 9.08 -1.55 -9.81
CA ILE A 38 8.56 -0.53 -8.89
C ILE A 38 7.02 -0.56 -8.85
N ARG A 39 6.37 -0.67 -10.02
CA ARG A 39 4.91 -0.79 -10.10
C ARG A 39 4.40 -2.07 -9.45
N ALA A 40 5.09 -3.19 -9.65
CA ALA A 40 4.74 -4.46 -9.00
C ALA A 40 4.82 -4.35 -7.46
N PHE A 41 5.85 -3.71 -6.93
CA PHE A 41 5.95 -3.45 -5.49
C PHE A 41 4.80 -2.58 -4.97
N ALA A 42 4.41 -1.53 -5.68
CA ALA A 42 3.24 -0.72 -5.31
C ALA A 42 1.95 -1.55 -5.33
N ALA A 43 1.75 -2.42 -6.32
CA ALA A 43 0.60 -3.33 -6.38
C ALA A 43 0.55 -4.29 -5.17
N VAL A 44 1.69 -4.85 -4.75
CA VAL A 44 1.77 -5.69 -3.55
C VAL A 44 1.41 -4.91 -2.29
N GLN A 45 1.80 -3.64 -2.18
CA GLN A 45 1.42 -2.81 -1.03
C GLN A 45 -0.09 -2.56 -0.99
N TYR A 46 -0.73 -2.29 -2.12
CA TYR A 46 -2.19 -2.18 -2.17
C TYR A 46 -2.87 -3.50 -1.76
N LEU A 47 -2.38 -4.64 -2.24
CA LEU A 47 -2.88 -5.95 -1.83
C LEU A 47 -2.72 -6.16 -0.32
N ALA A 48 -1.58 -5.81 0.26
CA ALA A 48 -1.35 -5.90 1.70
C ALA A 48 -2.34 -5.02 2.49
N ALA A 49 -2.60 -3.79 2.04
CA ALA A 49 -3.57 -2.91 2.67
C ALA A 49 -5.00 -3.48 2.62
N VAL A 50 -5.40 -4.06 1.48
CA VAL A 50 -6.70 -4.71 1.30
C VAL A 50 -6.82 -5.95 2.21
N LEU A 51 -5.78 -6.77 2.29
CA LEU A 51 -5.78 -7.96 3.15
C LEU A 51 -5.86 -7.58 4.64
N LEU A 52 -5.13 -6.56 5.08
CA LEU A 52 -5.19 -6.04 6.45
C LEU A 52 -6.56 -5.47 6.79
N ALA A 53 -7.09 -4.59 5.93
CA ALA A 53 -8.40 -3.99 6.11
C ALA A 53 -9.51 -5.06 6.08
N GLY A 54 -9.41 -6.03 5.17
CA GLY A 54 -10.34 -7.15 5.02
C GLY A 54 -10.30 -8.09 6.22
N ALA A 55 -9.12 -8.49 6.69
CA ALA A 55 -8.96 -9.30 7.90
C ALA A 55 -9.60 -8.61 9.11
N ARG A 56 -9.44 -7.28 9.21
CA ARG A 56 -10.08 -6.49 10.27
C ARG A 56 -11.60 -6.44 10.12
N ALA A 57 -12.11 -6.21 8.92
CA ALA A 57 -13.55 -6.16 8.64
C ALA A 57 -14.24 -7.51 8.95
N LEU A 58 -13.53 -8.62 8.76
CA LEU A 58 -13.97 -9.98 9.10
C LEU A 58 -13.75 -10.35 10.57
N GLY A 59 -13.23 -9.43 11.41
CA GLY A 59 -12.97 -9.67 12.84
C GLY A 59 -11.82 -10.64 13.13
N LYS A 60 -10.94 -10.88 12.15
CA LYS A 60 -9.76 -11.78 12.26
C LYS A 60 -8.49 -11.06 12.72
N ALA A 61 -8.52 -9.73 12.71
CA ALA A 61 -7.47 -8.82 13.18
C ALA A 61 -8.12 -7.68 13.95
#